data_AF-A0A7U2I3C6-F1
#
_entry.id   AF-A0A7U2I3C6-F1
#
_cell.length_a   1.000
_cell.length_b   1.000
_cell.length_c   1.000
_cell.angle_alpha   90.00
_cell.angle_beta   90.00
_cell.angle_gamma   90.00
#
_symmetry.space_group_name_H-M   'P 1'
#
loop_
_entity.id
_entity.type
_entity.pdbx_description
1 polymer ?
#
loop_
_entity_poly.entity_id
_entity_poly.type
_entity_poly.pdbx_seq_one_letter_code
_entity_poly.pdbx_strand_id
1 'polypeptide(L)'
;MSELLHVIVPILQAIATIAPAIYTGFTFAYTHVVIPPLTTHAPPKLLARQWLQAYQFAPIFVAPLIILGALSNALLAYSTANSLYIVAAVANASIIPYTALYMEPGINGAGKWKVQELLREDGFGLMGVGQGTDKDTARETWKRWAEAVDMKTIVEMWAWTNMWRYVITGCAVVVSAAATIMGT
;
A
#
# COMPACT_ATOMS: atom_id res chain seq x y z
N MET A 1 -2.16 -10.23 -35.62
CA MET A 1 -1.83 -10.68 -34.24
C MET A 1 -0.36 -10.43 -33.91
N SER A 2 0.59 -10.84 -34.75
CA SER A 2 2.03 -10.57 -34.55
C SER A 2 2.38 -9.08 -34.43
N GLU A 3 1.93 -8.22 -35.36
CA GLU A 3 2.22 -6.77 -35.29
C GLU A 3 1.65 -6.08 -34.05
N LEU A 4 0.46 -6.51 -33.60
CA LEU A 4 -0.17 -5.98 -32.39
C LEU A 4 0.66 -6.33 -31.14
N LEU A 5 1.21 -7.54 -31.08
CA LEU A 5 2.08 -7.96 -29.98
C LEU A 5 3.41 -7.19 -29.97
N HIS A 6 3.97 -6.90 -31.14
CA HIS A 6 5.20 -6.09 -31.26
C HIS A 6 5.04 -4.66 -30.72
N VAL A 7 3.83 -4.09 -30.78
CA VAL A 7 3.53 -2.76 -30.22
C VAL A 7 3.15 -2.84 -28.74
N ILE A 8 2.33 -3.82 -28.35
CA ILE A 8 1.78 -3.90 -26.99
C ILE A 8 2.81 -4.39 -25.96
N VAL A 9 3.66 -5.37 -26.31
CA VAL A 9 4.60 -5.96 -25.34
C VAL A 9 5.55 -4.92 -24.71
N PRO A 10 6.21 -4.03 -25.46
CA PRO A 10 7.06 -2.99 -24.87
C PRO A 10 6.30 -2.03 -23.95
N ILE A 11 5.06 -1.68 -24.31
CA ILE A 11 4.20 -0.82 -23.48
C ILE A 11 3.87 -1.53 -22.17
N LEU A 12 3.48 -2.80 -22.23
CA LEU A 12 3.21 -3.59 -21.04
C LEU A 12 4.47 -3.74 -20.17
N GLN A 13 5.64 -3.98 -20.75
CA GLN A 13 6.91 -4.08 -20.02
C GLN A 13 7.22 -2.78 -19.26
N ALA A 14 7.01 -1.63 -19.90
CA ALA A 14 7.17 -0.33 -19.28
C ALA A 14 6.21 -0.16 -18.10
N ILE A 15 4.91 -0.44 -18.27
CA ILE A 15 3.91 -0.31 -17.20
C ILE A 15 4.18 -1.31 -16.05
N ALA A 16 4.48 -2.56 -16.40
CA ALA A 16 4.79 -3.65 -15.47
C ALA A 16 5.97 -3.36 -14.56
N THR A 17 6.89 -2.48 -15.00
CA THR A 17 8.07 -2.05 -14.24
C THR A 17 7.84 -0.72 -13.53
N ILE A 18 7.35 0.30 -14.24
CA ILE A 18 7.23 1.67 -13.73
C ILE A 18 6.15 1.79 -12.65
N ALA A 19 4.97 1.18 -12.84
CA ALA A 19 3.88 1.29 -11.87
C ALA A 19 4.25 0.75 -10.47
N PRO A 20 4.78 -0.48 -10.33
CA PRO A 20 5.22 -0.97 -9.03
C PRO A 20 6.48 -0.26 -8.52
N ALA A 21 7.34 0.28 -9.39
CA ALA A 21 8.49 1.09 -8.96
C ALA A 21 8.05 2.41 -8.32
N ILE A 22 7.07 3.11 -8.90
CA ILE A 22 6.48 4.32 -8.31
C ILE A 22 5.87 3.99 -6.95
N TYR A 23 5.10 2.90 -6.85
CA TYR A 23 4.48 2.49 -5.58
C TYR A 23 5.52 2.13 -4.51
N THR A 24 6.58 1.42 -4.91
CA THR A 24 7.74 1.10 -4.05
C THR A 24 8.37 2.37 -3.52
N GLY A 25 8.63 3.35 -4.39
CA GLY A 25 9.22 4.64 -4.02
C GLY A 25 8.37 5.43 -3.03
N PHE A 26 7.05 5.58 -3.28
CA PHE A 26 6.16 6.24 -2.33
C PHE A 26 6.12 5.54 -0.98
N THR A 27 6.00 4.22 -0.98
CA THR A 27 5.88 3.43 0.24
C THR A 27 7.18 3.49 1.06
N PHE A 28 8.34 3.42 0.40
CA PHE A 28 9.65 3.65 1.02
C PHE A 28 9.74 5.07 1.61
N ALA A 29 9.37 6.10 0.84
CA ALA A 29 9.42 7.49 1.28
C ALA A 29 8.50 7.75 2.48
N TYR A 30 7.28 7.21 2.48
CA TYR A 30 6.40 7.29 3.65
C TYR A 30 7.08 6.66 4.87
N THR A 31 7.56 5.43 4.76
CA THR A 31 8.13 4.69 5.89
C THR A 31 9.41 5.33 6.45
N HIS A 32 10.33 5.78 5.59
CA HIS A 32 11.69 6.17 6.02
C HIS A 32 11.96 7.68 5.99
N VAL A 33 11.19 8.46 5.24
CA VAL A 33 11.41 9.89 5.07
C VAL A 33 10.33 10.71 5.77
N VAL A 34 9.07 10.30 5.66
CA VAL A 34 7.94 11.07 6.20
C VAL A 34 7.67 10.71 7.67
N ILE A 35 7.54 9.42 8.01
CA ILE A 35 7.08 9.03 9.34
C ILE A 35 8.07 9.36 10.47
N PRO A 36 9.40 9.18 10.33
CA PRO A 36 10.33 9.47 11.43
C PRO A 36 10.27 10.92 11.96
N PRO A 37 10.31 11.99 11.14
CA PRO A 37 10.18 13.33 11.67
C PRO A 37 8.78 13.62 12.25
N LEU A 38 7.71 13.05 11.69
CA LEU A 38 6.36 13.21 12.23
C LEU A 38 6.25 12.61 13.64
N THR A 39 6.72 11.38 13.82
CA THR A 39 6.68 10.67 15.11
C THR A 39 7.65 11.23 16.15
N THR A 40 8.69 11.94 15.71
CA THR A 40 9.66 12.59 16.61
C THR A 40 9.16 13.94 17.11
N HIS A 41 8.45 14.71 16.29
CA HIS A 41 8.21 16.13 16.57
C HIS A 41 6.72 16.53 16.69
N ALA A 42 5.79 15.77 16.10
CA ALA A 42 4.38 16.18 16.09
C ALA A 42 3.68 15.84 17.42
N PRO A 43 2.93 16.79 18.02
CA PRO A 43 2.03 16.50 19.12
C PRO A 43 0.94 15.48 18.73
N PRO A 44 0.36 14.71 19.67
CA PRO A 44 -0.52 13.58 19.36
C PRO A 44 -1.70 13.92 18.43
N LYS A 45 -2.43 15.03 18.67
CA LYS A 45 -3.56 15.45 17.81
C LYS A 45 -3.08 15.83 16.40
N LEU A 46 -1.92 16.49 16.28
CA LEU A 46 -1.37 16.85 14.96
C LEU A 46 -0.92 15.60 14.20
N LEU A 47 -0.21 14.69 14.88
CA LEU A 47 0.22 13.41 14.32
C LEU A 47 -0.97 12.59 13.81
N ALA A 48 -2.06 12.55 14.60
CA ALA A 48 -3.30 11.87 14.24
C ALA A 48 -3.88 12.41 12.92
N ARG A 49 -3.97 13.74 12.78
CA ARG A 49 -4.47 14.39 11.55
C ARG A 49 -3.56 14.13 10.35
N GLN A 50 -2.25 14.27 10.51
CA GLN A 50 -1.27 14.07 9.44
C GLN A 50 -1.27 12.61 8.95
N TRP A 51 -1.30 11.64 9.87
CA TRP A 51 -1.39 10.23 9.51
C TRP A 51 -2.72 9.90 8.83
N LEU A 52 -3.86 10.37 9.37
CA LEU A 52 -5.17 10.10 8.77
C LEU A 52 -5.28 10.67 7.37
N GLN A 53 -4.80 11.90 7.14
CA GLN A 53 -4.81 12.51 5.82
C GLN A 53 -3.96 11.72 4.82
N ALA A 54 -2.76 11.29 5.21
CA ALA A 54 -1.92 10.45 4.37
C ALA A 54 -2.59 9.10 4.07
N TYR A 55 -3.19 8.47 5.07
CA TYR A 55 -3.90 7.20 4.93
C TYR A 55 -5.13 7.32 4.00
N GLN A 56 -5.93 8.38 4.15
CA GLN A 56 -7.11 8.63 3.32
C GLN A 56 -6.76 9.01 1.87
N PHE A 57 -5.59 9.58 1.65
CA PHE A 57 -5.09 9.90 0.31
C PHE A 57 -4.61 8.66 -0.45
N ALA A 58 -4.09 7.64 0.25
CA ALA A 58 -3.46 6.46 -0.37
C ALA A 58 -4.30 5.77 -1.47
N PRO A 59 -5.62 5.52 -1.32
CA PRO A 59 -6.41 4.84 -2.34
C PRO A 59 -6.37 5.48 -3.73
N ILE A 60 -6.10 6.79 -3.82
CA ILE A 60 -6.04 7.54 -5.09
C ILE A 60 -4.94 7.00 -6.01
N PHE A 61 -3.82 6.54 -5.44
CA PHE A 61 -2.68 6.07 -6.25
C PHE A 61 -2.35 4.58 -6.02
N VAL A 62 -2.60 4.03 -4.83
CA VAL A 62 -2.20 2.64 -4.52
C VAL A 62 -2.95 1.63 -5.39
N ALA A 63 -4.29 1.69 -5.43
CA ALA A 63 -5.07 0.73 -6.20
C ALA A 63 -4.77 0.80 -7.70
N PRO A 64 -4.71 1.99 -8.35
CA PRO A 64 -4.31 2.08 -9.74
C PRO A 64 -2.93 1.49 -10.04
N LEU A 65 -1.90 1.82 -9.25
CA LEU A 65 -0.54 1.34 -9.50
C LEU A 65 -0.42 -0.18 -9.32
N ILE A 66 -1.03 -0.74 -8.26
CA ILE A 66 -1.00 -2.19 -8.01
C ILE A 66 -1.75 -2.96 -9.08
N ILE A 67 -2.96 -2.51 -9.46
CA ILE A 67 -3.77 -3.17 -10.48
C ILE A 67 -3.08 -3.09 -11.84
N LEU A 68 -2.56 -1.92 -12.24
CA LEU A 68 -1.83 -1.76 -13.50
C LEU A 68 -0.59 -2.65 -13.56
N GLY A 69 0.21 -2.68 -12.49
CA GLY A 69 1.39 -3.53 -12.40
C GLY A 69 1.06 -5.01 -12.48
N ALA A 70 0.05 -5.47 -11.73
CA ALA A 70 -0.37 -6.87 -11.71
C ALA A 70 -0.94 -7.32 -13.07
N LEU A 71 -1.86 -6.55 -13.65
CA LEU A 71 -2.48 -6.88 -14.93
C LEU A 71 -1.48 -6.86 -16.08
N SER A 72 -0.57 -5.88 -16.10
CA SER A 72 0.45 -5.80 -17.17
C SER A 72 1.40 -7.00 -17.12
N ASN A 73 1.83 -7.40 -15.92
CA ASN A 73 2.62 -8.62 -15.74
C ASN A 73 1.81 -9.88 -16.14
N ALA A 74 0.54 -10.00 -15.75
CA ALA A 74 -0.27 -11.14 -16.15
C ALA A 74 -0.46 -11.25 -17.67
N LEU A 75 -0.69 -10.11 -18.36
CA LEU A 75 -0.77 -10.07 -19.81
C LEU A 75 0.56 -10.39 -20.50
N LEU A 76 1.69 -9.95 -19.92
CA LEU A 76 3.02 -10.32 -20.41
C LEU A 76 3.31 -11.80 -20.25
N ALA A 77 2.93 -12.41 -19.12
CA ALA A 77 3.04 -13.85 -18.92
C ALA A 77 2.28 -14.61 -20.00
N TYR A 78 1.04 -14.20 -20.30
CA TYR A 78 0.23 -14.81 -21.36
C TYR A 78 0.85 -14.61 -22.75
N SER A 79 1.36 -13.41 -23.04
CA SER A 79 1.85 -13.04 -24.37
C SER A 79 3.24 -13.59 -24.70
N THR A 80 4.06 -13.85 -23.68
CA THR A 80 5.47 -14.27 -23.86
C THR A 80 5.76 -15.68 -23.35
N ALA A 81 4.78 -16.32 -22.69
CA ALA A 81 4.94 -17.59 -21.97
C ALA A 81 6.07 -17.58 -20.91
N ASN A 82 6.50 -16.39 -20.45
CA ASN A 82 7.53 -16.26 -19.41
C ASN A 82 6.89 -16.25 -18.01
N SER A 83 7.17 -17.29 -17.22
CA SER A 83 6.63 -17.49 -15.88
C SER A 83 7.12 -16.45 -14.86
N LEU A 84 8.22 -15.74 -15.11
CA LEU A 84 8.68 -14.67 -14.21
C LEU A 84 7.66 -13.53 -14.12
N TYR A 85 6.97 -13.23 -15.22
CA TYR A 85 5.87 -12.25 -15.16
C TYR A 85 4.69 -12.74 -14.31
N ILE A 86 4.45 -14.06 -14.19
CA ILE A 86 3.45 -14.58 -13.25
C ILE A 86 3.86 -14.28 -11.81
N VAL A 87 5.13 -14.52 -11.48
CA VAL A 87 5.67 -14.24 -10.13
C VAL A 87 5.53 -12.76 -9.81
N ALA A 88 5.90 -11.87 -10.74
CA ALA A 88 5.74 -10.42 -10.55
C ALA A 88 4.26 -9.99 -10.44
N ALA A 89 3.36 -10.60 -11.22
CA ALA A 89 1.93 -10.34 -11.14
C ALA A 89 1.36 -10.71 -9.76
N VAL A 90 1.70 -11.91 -9.26
CA VAL A 90 1.25 -12.41 -7.95
C VAL A 90 1.83 -11.57 -6.82
N ALA A 91 3.11 -11.20 -6.89
CA ALA A 91 3.74 -10.32 -5.91
C ALA A 91 3.00 -8.97 -5.82
N ASN A 92 2.74 -8.30 -6.93
CA ASN A 92 1.95 -7.06 -6.94
C ASN A 92 0.52 -7.27 -6.42
N ALA A 93 -0.17 -8.28 -6.92
CA ALA A 93 -1.54 -8.58 -6.51
C ALA A 93 -1.65 -8.88 -5.01
N SER A 94 -0.61 -9.46 -4.38
CA SER A 94 -0.60 -9.79 -2.95
C SER A 94 -0.71 -8.57 -2.02
N ILE A 95 -0.42 -7.35 -2.51
CA ILE A 95 -0.63 -6.12 -1.75
C ILE A 95 -2.11 -5.92 -1.39
N ILE A 96 -3.04 -6.38 -2.23
CA ILE A 96 -4.49 -6.26 -2.00
C ILE A 96 -4.91 -7.06 -0.76
N PRO A 97 -4.72 -8.39 -0.68
CA PRO A 97 -5.09 -9.15 0.51
C PRO A 97 -4.24 -8.77 1.73
N TYR A 98 -2.96 -8.42 1.57
CA TYR A 98 -2.15 -7.92 2.68
C TYR A 98 -2.75 -6.63 3.27
N THR A 99 -3.21 -5.72 2.42
CA THR A 99 -3.88 -4.50 2.87
C THR A 99 -5.23 -4.80 3.50
N ALA A 100 -6.12 -5.47 2.76
CA ALA A 100 -7.52 -5.61 3.14
C ALA A 100 -7.75 -6.58 4.31
N LEU A 101 -6.94 -7.64 4.43
CA LEU A 101 -7.16 -8.70 5.41
C LEU A 101 -6.26 -8.60 6.63
N TYR A 102 -5.07 -8.01 6.49
CA TYR A 102 -4.10 -7.88 7.56
C TYR A 102 -4.00 -6.45 8.10
N MET A 103 -3.62 -5.47 7.26
CA MET A 103 -3.42 -4.09 7.76
C MET A 103 -4.72 -3.37 8.09
N GLU A 104 -5.74 -3.51 7.24
CA GLU A 104 -6.99 -2.76 7.35
C GLU A 104 -7.75 -3.02 8.65
N PRO A 105 -8.09 -4.28 8.98
CA PRO A 105 -8.74 -4.59 10.26
C PRO A 105 -7.78 -4.58 11.47
N GLY A 106 -6.47 -4.46 11.21
CA GLY A 106 -5.42 -4.39 12.20
C GLY A 106 -4.96 -2.95 12.45
N ILE A 107 -3.72 -2.67 12.05
CA ILE A 107 -3.04 -1.40 12.36
C ILE A 107 -3.71 -0.16 11.77
N ASN A 108 -4.31 -0.24 10.57
CA ASN A 108 -5.02 0.91 9.98
C ASN A 108 -6.32 1.19 10.75
N GLY A 109 -7.09 0.15 11.06
CA GLY A 109 -8.29 0.26 11.88
C GLY A 109 -7.98 0.83 13.26
N ALA A 110 -6.94 0.30 13.93
CA ALA A 110 -6.45 0.82 15.20
C ALA A 110 -6.09 2.31 15.13
N GLY A 111 -5.39 2.72 14.06
CA GLY A 111 -5.06 4.13 13.82
C GLY A 111 -6.30 4.99 13.63
N LYS A 112 -7.27 4.57 12.80
CA LYS A 112 -8.54 5.31 12.64
C LYS A 112 -9.30 5.45 13.96
N TRP A 113 -9.35 4.38 14.74
CA TRP A 113 -9.97 4.38 16.07
C TRP A 113 -9.30 5.38 17.01
N LYS A 114 -7.95 5.34 17.11
CA LYS A 114 -7.19 6.28 17.94
C LYS A 114 -7.34 7.72 17.47
N VAL A 115 -7.42 7.97 16.17
CA VAL A 115 -7.70 9.30 15.62
C VAL A 115 -9.07 9.79 16.07
N GLN A 116 -10.10 8.94 16.00
CA GLN A 116 -11.42 9.26 16.53
C GLN A 116 -11.37 9.61 18.02
N GLU A 117 -10.70 8.78 18.82
CA GLU A 117 -10.55 9.01 20.26
C GLU A 117 -9.91 10.37 20.56
N LEU A 118 -8.80 10.70 19.88
CA LEU A 118 -8.03 11.92 20.10
C LEU A 118 -8.71 13.19 19.57
N LEU A 119 -9.50 13.08 18.50
CA LEU A 119 -10.10 14.22 17.81
C LEU A 119 -11.61 14.35 18.06
N ARG A 120 -12.19 13.53 18.93
CA ARG A 120 -13.63 13.56 19.25
C ARG A 120 -14.09 14.93 19.72
N GLU A 121 -13.31 15.58 20.58
CA GLU A 121 -13.59 16.93 21.09
C GLU A 121 -13.46 18.01 20.01
N ASP A 122 -12.72 17.72 18.95
CA ASP A 122 -12.56 18.61 17.79
C ASP A 122 -13.67 18.37 16.74
N GLY A 123 -14.68 17.55 17.05
CA GLY A 123 -15.83 17.26 16.19
C GLY A 123 -15.59 16.16 15.15
N PHE A 124 -14.47 15.44 15.22
CA PHE A 124 -14.18 14.34 14.28
C PHE A 124 -14.85 13.03 14.73
N GLY A 125 -15.43 12.30 13.78
CA GLY A 125 -15.98 10.96 14.00
C GLY A 125 -16.01 10.14 12.70
N LEU A 126 -15.83 8.83 12.82
CA LEU A 126 -15.96 7.90 11.70
C LEU A 126 -17.42 7.73 11.29
N MET A 127 -17.68 7.47 10.01
CA MET A 127 -19.03 7.32 9.43
C MET A 127 -19.70 5.97 9.74
N GLY A 128 -19.44 5.40 10.92
CA GLY A 128 -19.92 4.09 11.36
C GLY A 128 -18.98 2.93 11.02
N VAL A 129 -19.47 1.71 11.19
CA VAL A 129 -18.72 0.45 10.96
C VAL A 129 -18.85 0.00 9.51
N GLY A 130 -17.76 -0.44 8.88
CA GLY A 130 -17.82 -0.99 7.53
C GLY A 130 -16.49 -1.00 6.80
N GLN A 131 -16.52 -0.76 5.49
CA GLN A 131 -15.34 -0.63 4.63
C GLN A 131 -15.15 0.82 4.19
N GLY A 132 -13.90 1.24 4.03
CA GLY A 132 -13.54 2.59 3.61
C GLY A 132 -12.54 3.23 4.54
N THR A 133 -12.00 4.37 4.13
CA THR A 133 -10.99 5.11 4.90
C THR A 133 -11.62 6.05 5.95
N ASP A 134 -12.93 6.22 5.89
CA ASP A 134 -13.77 7.06 6.75
C ASP A 134 -14.64 6.25 7.73
N LYS A 135 -14.58 4.91 7.67
CA LYS A 135 -15.33 3.99 8.54
C LYS A 135 -14.42 3.28 9.54
N ASP A 136 -15.01 2.87 10.66
CA ASP A 136 -14.39 1.96 11.60
C ASP A 136 -14.29 0.56 10.99
N THR A 137 -13.05 0.11 10.83
CA THR A 137 -12.68 -1.22 10.30
C THR A 137 -11.96 -2.07 11.34
N ALA A 138 -11.68 -1.54 12.53
CA ALA A 138 -10.80 -2.18 13.50
C ALA A 138 -11.44 -3.43 14.12
N ARG A 139 -10.69 -4.52 14.23
CA ARG A 139 -11.08 -5.63 15.11
C ARG A 139 -11.05 -5.18 16.56
N GLU A 140 -11.92 -5.76 17.38
CA GLU A 140 -12.01 -5.44 18.82
C GLU A 140 -10.68 -5.60 19.57
N THR A 141 -9.87 -6.60 19.22
CA THR A 141 -8.53 -6.77 19.83
C THR A 141 -7.59 -5.60 19.51
N TRP A 142 -7.68 -5.04 18.31
CA TRP A 142 -6.88 -3.91 17.87
C TRP A 142 -7.38 -2.58 18.43
N LYS A 143 -8.70 -2.45 18.69
CA LYS A 143 -9.25 -1.29 19.43
C LYS A 143 -8.73 -1.26 20.87
N ARG A 144 -8.83 -2.39 21.59
CA ARG A 144 -8.31 -2.51 22.96
C ARG A 144 -6.81 -2.24 23.05
N TRP A 145 -6.05 -2.73 22.06
CA TRP A 145 -4.63 -2.40 21.97
C TRP A 145 -4.42 -0.92 21.72
N ALA A 146 -5.16 -0.32 20.78
CA ALA A 146 -5.07 1.10 20.48
C ALA A 146 -5.35 1.96 21.72
N GLU A 147 -6.39 1.65 22.50
CA GLU A 147 -6.70 2.35 23.77
C GLU A 147 -5.51 2.43 24.72
N ALA A 148 -4.68 1.37 24.78
CA ALA A 148 -3.54 1.28 25.69
C ALA A 148 -2.25 1.97 25.20
N VAL A 149 -2.18 2.40 23.92
CA VAL A 149 -0.99 3.00 23.33
C VAL A 149 -1.23 4.42 22.81
N ASP A 150 -0.15 5.17 22.64
CA ASP A 150 -0.22 6.50 22.03
C ASP A 150 -0.26 6.44 20.50
N MET A 151 -0.62 7.56 19.87
CA MET A 151 -0.66 7.64 18.41
C MET A 151 0.72 7.40 17.78
N LYS A 152 1.81 7.77 18.47
CA LYS A 152 3.17 7.55 18.01
C LYS A 152 3.45 6.07 17.78
N THR A 153 3.17 5.23 18.78
CA THR A 153 3.35 3.78 18.71
C THR A 153 2.56 3.17 17.55
N ILE A 154 1.32 3.63 17.34
CA ILE A 154 0.49 3.17 16.22
C ILE A 154 1.11 3.55 14.88
N VAL A 155 1.57 4.78 14.73
CA VAL A 155 2.15 5.28 13.48
C VAL A 155 3.50 4.61 13.17
N GLU A 156 4.32 4.35 14.17
CA GLU A 156 5.58 3.60 14.01
C GLU A 156 5.32 2.15 13.59
N MET A 157 4.36 1.48 14.23
CA MET A 157 3.96 0.12 13.86
C MET A 157 3.32 0.08 12.46
N TRP A 158 2.54 1.11 12.09
CA TRP A 158 2.02 1.28 10.75
C TRP A 158 3.16 1.40 9.72
N ALA A 159 4.18 2.21 9.99
CA ALA A 159 5.32 2.36 9.09
C ALA A 159 6.12 1.06 8.92
N TRP A 160 6.32 0.32 10.02
CA TRP A 160 6.98 -0.99 10.00
C TRP A 160 6.18 -2.03 9.21
N THR A 161 4.86 -2.10 9.39
CA THR A 161 4.01 -2.99 8.60
C THR A 161 3.91 -2.55 7.13
N ASN A 162 3.94 -1.25 6.86
CA ASN A 162 3.95 -0.69 5.51
C ASN A 162 5.26 -0.98 4.76
N MET A 163 6.38 -1.17 5.48
CA MET A 163 7.68 -1.56 4.91
C MET A 163 7.58 -2.79 4.01
N TRP A 164 6.82 -3.81 4.43
CA TRP A 164 6.63 -5.03 3.65
C TRP A 164 6.05 -4.79 2.27
N ARG A 165 5.24 -3.74 2.10
CA ARG A 165 4.63 -3.43 0.80
C ARG A 165 5.68 -3.03 -0.22
N TYR A 166 6.65 -2.18 0.13
CA TYR A 166 7.71 -1.81 -0.81
C TYR A 166 8.71 -2.94 -1.02
N VAL A 167 8.92 -3.81 -0.03
CA VAL A 167 9.76 -5.02 -0.21
C VAL A 167 9.12 -5.93 -1.26
N ILE A 168 7.83 -6.23 -1.12
CA ILE A 168 7.07 -7.07 -2.05
C ILE A 168 7.06 -6.47 -3.45
N THR A 169 6.72 -5.18 -3.59
CA THR A 169 6.65 -4.54 -4.91
C THR A 169 8.03 -4.27 -5.50
N GLY A 170 9.06 -4.04 -4.68
CA GLY A 170 10.45 -3.97 -5.12
C GLY A 170 10.93 -5.30 -5.70
N CYS A 171 10.59 -6.42 -5.07
CA CYS A 171 10.82 -7.74 -5.66
C CYS A 171 10.06 -7.91 -6.99
N ALA A 172 8.81 -7.45 -7.08
CA ALA A 172 8.04 -7.50 -8.32
C ALA A 172 8.70 -6.69 -9.45
N VAL A 173 9.26 -5.51 -9.15
CA VAL A 173 10.04 -4.69 -10.11
C VAL A 173 11.26 -5.46 -10.62
N VAL A 174 12.06 -6.02 -9.71
CA VAL A 174 13.28 -6.77 -10.08
C VAL A 174 12.93 -7.98 -10.94
N VAL A 175 11.91 -8.74 -10.56
CA VAL A 175 11.47 -9.93 -11.31
C VAL A 175 10.92 -9.56 -12.69
N SER A 176 10.10 -8.50 -12.79
CA SER A 176 9.57 -8.00 -14.08
C SER A 176 10.70 -7.52 -15.01
N ALA A 177 11.69 -6.81 -14.47
CA ALA A 177 12.85 -6.35 -15.23
C ALA A 177 13.71 -7.54 -15.71
N ALA A 178 13.96 -8.52 -14.84
CA ALA A 178 14.68 -9.73 -15.20
C ALA A 178 13.93 -10.52 -16.30
N ALA A 179 12.60 -10.64 -16.19
CA ALA A 179 11.76 -11.29 -17.21
C ALA A 179 11.85 -10.60 -18.57
N THR A 180 11.95 -9.26 -18.57
CA THR A 180 12.11 -8.46 -19.78
C THR A 180 13.45 -8.72 -20.44
N ILE A 181 14.55 -8.71 -19.67
CA ILE A 181 15.91 -8.93 -20.17
C ILE A 181 16.14 -10.37 -20.62
N MET A 182 15.54 -11.35 -19.95
CA MET A 182 15.70 -12.77 -20.28
C MET A 182 14.77 -13.25 -21.39
N GLY A 183 13.71 -12.49 -21.70
CA GLY A 183 12.75 -12.78 -22.76
C GLY A 183 13.07 -12.10 -24.09
N THR A 184 14.10 -11.25 -24.14
CA THR A 184 14.75 -10.75 -25.37
C THR A 184 15.86 -11.69 -25.80
#